data_AF-B3NMX9-F1
#
_entry.id   AF-B3NMX9-F1
#
_cell.length_a   1.000
_cell.length_b   1.000
_cell.length_c   1.000
_cell.angle_alpha   90.00
_cell.angle_beta   90.00
_cell.angle_gamma   90.00
#
_symmetry.space_group_name_H-M   'P 1'
#
loop_
_entity.id
_entity.type
_entity.pdbx_description
1 polymer ?
#
loop_
_entity_poly.entity_id
_entity_poly.type
_entity_poly.pdbx_seq_one_letter_code
_entity_poly.pdbx_strand_id
1 'polypeptide(L)'
;MSPRRSLLCCLLVSSILVLHQAQANIETNEVDDPSWYMLQGVRVYPNDRQCVLVGGLCVQEADCIEPTSNKGLCPTSAGLGVECCYELPVRPAPCAEHLGQCMDRCHQRLLRPGTDCQNGQVCCVLI
;
A
#
# COMPACT_ATOMS: atom_id res chain seq x y z
N MET A 1 -17.02 -53.03 -38.15
CA MET A 1 -16.87 -51.77 -37.39
C MET A 1 -15.48 -51.23 -37.66
N SER A 2 -15.35 -50.04 -38.26
CA SER A 2 -14.08 -49.52 -38.79
C SER A 2 -13.23 -48.90 -37.67
N PRO A 3 -11.94 -49.26 -37.52
CA PRO A 3 -11.07 -48.76 -36.45
C PRO A 3 -10.87 -47.24 -36.51
N ARG A 4 -11.08 -46.63 -37.68
CA ARG A 4 -11.02 -45.18 -37.90
C ARG A 4 -12.11 -44.42 -37.16
N ARG A 5 -13.32 -44.98 -37.02
CA ARG A 5 -14.43 -44.34 -36.28
C ARG A 5 -14.18 -44.32 -34.77
N SER A 6 -13.49 -45.33 -34.23
CA SER A 6 -13.18 -45.41 -32.80
C SER A 6 -12.11 -44.39 -32.38
N LEU A 7 -11.10 -44.18 -33.22
CA LEU A 7 -10.04 -43.18 -32.98
C LEU A 7 -10.56 -41.75 -33.01
N LEU A 8 -11.47 -41.44 -33.94
CA LEU A 8 -12.15 -40.14 -34.03
C LEU A 8 -13.01 -39.85 -32.80
N CYS A 9 -13.76 -40.83 -32.28
CA CYS A 9 -14.50 -40.66 -31.02
C CYS A 9 -13.57 -40.43 -29.82
N CYS A 10 -12.45 -41.16 -29.71
CA CYS A 10 -11.51 -40.95 -28.61
C CYS A 10 -10.87 -39.55 -28.63
N LEU A 11 -10.51 -39.04 -29.80
CA LEU A 11 -9.93 -37.69 -29.93
C LEU A 11 -10.93 -36.59 -29.56
N LEU A 12 -12.22 -36.77 -29.89
CA LEU A 12 -13.29 -35.84 -29.52
C LEU A 12 -13.58 -35.86 -28.01
N VAL A 13 -13.59 -37.03 -27.38
CA VAL A 13 -13.78 -37.14 -25.91
C VAL A 13 -12.59 -36.52 -25.16
N SER A 14 -11.36 -36.74 -25.63
CA SER A 14 -10.17 -36.12 -25.04
C SER A 14 -10.17 -34.60 -25.15
N SER A 15 -10.66 -34.03 -26.25
CA SER A 15 -10.74 -32.57 -26.40
C SER A 15 -11.86 -31.95 -25.54
N ILE A 16 -12.97 -32.66 -25.28
CA ILE A 16 -14.02 -32.21 -24.36
C ILE A 16 -13.54 -32.22 -22.90
N LEU A 17 -12.69 -33.17 -22.51
CA LEU A 17 -12.08 -33.24 -21.16
C LEU A 17 -11.08 -32.10 -20.91
N VAL A 18 -10.32 -31.69 -21.93
CA VAL A 18 -9.37 -30.56 -21.84
C VAL A 18 -10.12 -29.21 -21.76
N LEU A 19 -11.31 -29.09 -22.35
CA LEU A 19 -12.14 -27.88 -22.32
C LEU A 19 -12.95 -27.67 -21.02
N HIS A 20 -13.01 -28.66 -20.12
CA HIS A 20 -13.72 -28.54 -18.83
C HIS A 20 -12.84 -28.10 -17.65
N GLN A 21 -11.58 -27.73 -17.91
CA GLN A 21 -10.74 -27.07 -16.91
C GLN A 21 -10.62 -25.57 -17.18
N ALA A 22 -11.74 -24.90 -17.41
CA ALA A 22 -11.86 -23.51 -16.98
C ALA A 22 -11.96 -23.55 -15.45
N GLN A 23 -10.81 -23.69 -14.79
CA GLN A 23 -10.70 -23.41 -13.37
C GLN A 23 -11.30 -22.02 -13.18
N ALA A 24 -12.35 -21.92 -12.36
CA ALA A 24 -12.67 -20.64 -11.75
C ALA A 24 -11.43 -20.27 -10.95
N ASN A 25 -10.56 -19.45 -11.53
CA ASN A 25 -9.56 -18.75 -10.76
C ASN A 25 -10.36 -17.76 -9.93
N ILE A 26 -10.85 -18.21 -8.78
CA ILE A 26 -11.09 -17.32 -7.66
C ILE A 26 -9.68 -16.94 -7.24
N GLU A 27 -9.08 -16.01 -7.99
CA GLU A 27 -7.95 -15.24 -7.54
C GLU A 27 -8.45 -14.55 -6.29
N THR A 28 -8.20 -15.23 -5.17
CA THR A 28 -8.03 -14.69 -3.83
C THR A 28 -8.55 -13.26 -3.72
N ASN A 29 -9.77 -13.10 -3.20
CA ASN A 29 -10.17 -11.89 -2.45
C ASN A 29 -9.32 -11.76 -1.16
N GLU A 30 -8.04 -12.06 -1.25
CA GLU A 30 -7.07 -11.77 -0.22
C GLU A 30 -6.68 -10.33 -0.51
N VAL A 31 -7.38 -9.44 0.18
CA VAL A 31 -6.97 -8.05 0.29
C VAL A 31 -5.64 -8.11 1.04
N ASP A 32 -4.54 -8.16 0.30
CA ASP A 32 -3.19 -7.90 0.80
C ASP A 32 -3.12 -6.38 1.08
N ASP A 33 -3.96 -5.91 1.99
CA ASP A 33 -3.83 -4.59 2.57
C ASP A 33 -2.76 -4.77 3.65
N PRO A 34 -1.52 -4.32 3.44
CA PRO A 34 -0.57 -4.29 4.52
C PRO A 34 -1.26 -3.55 5.68
N SER A 35 -1.10 -4.06 6.90
CA SER A 35 -1.65 -3.41 8.09
C SER A 35 -1.09 -1.99 8.34
N TRP A 36 -0.33 -1.44 7.41
CA TRP A 36 0.31 -0.14 7.47
C TRP A 36 0.57 0.38 6.05
N TYR A 37 0.70 1.70 5.92
CA TYR A 37 1.15 2.37 4.70
C TYR A 37 2.32 3.31 5.00
N MET A 38 3.02 3.78 3.97
CA MET A 38 4.10 4.75 4.14
C MET A 38 3.60 6.17 3.88
N LEU A 39 3.96 7.10 4.75
CA LEU A 39 3.74 8.53 4.59
C LEU A 39 5.02 9.26 4.96
N GLN A 40 5.57 10.02 4.02
CA GLN A 40 6.80 10.80 4.21
C GLN A 40 8.00 9.97 4.72
N GLY A 41 8.07 8.70 4.32
CA GLY A 41 9.10 7.75 4.80
C GLY A 41 8.87 7.21 6.21
N VAL A 42 7.66 7.38 6.77
CA VAL A 42 7.25 6.85 8.07
C VAL A 42 6.16 5.81 7.88
N ARG A 43 6.24 4.72 8.65
CA ARG A 43 5.21 3.67 8.68
C ARG A 43 4.01 4.14 9.51
N VAL A 44 2.86 4.25 8.87
CA VAL A 44 1.58 4.58 9.50
C VAL A 44 0.73 3.33 9.61
N TYR A 45 0.33 2.99 10.83
CA TYR A 45 -0.48 1.83 11.21
C TYR A 45 -1.98 2.13 11.02
N PRO A 46 -2.90 1.15 11.18
CA PRO A 46 -4.31 1.39 10.98
C PRO A 46 -4.77 2.42 12.01
N ASN A 47 -5.35 3.52 11.54
CA ASN A 47 -5.74 4.60 12.41
C ASN A 47 -6.98 4.21 13.21
N ASP A 48 -6.85 4.17 14.53
CA ASP A 48 -7.97 3.96 15.42
C ASP A 48 -8.82 5.23 15.52
N ARG A 49 -10.15 5.06 15.62
CA ARG A 49 -11.13 6.16 15.69
C ARG A 49 -10.74 7.25 16.69
N GLN A 50 -10.17 6.87 17.82
CA GLN A 50 -9.78 7.77 18.90
C GLN A 50 -8.65 8.71 18.51
N CYS A 51 -7.66 8.21 17.75
CA CYS A 51 -6.57 9.01 17.20
C CYS A 51 -7.04 9.91 16.06
N VAL A 52 -7.88 9.39 15.15
CA VAL A 52 -8.42 10.19 14.02
C VAL A 52 -9.27 11.35 14.51
N LEU A 53 -10.07 11.16 15.56
CA LEU A 53 -10.95 12.21 16.11
C LEU A 53 -10.18 13.41 16.67
N VAL A 54 -8.92 13.23 17.05
CA VAL A 54 -8.04 14.33 17.47
C VAL A 54 -7.17 14.85 16.32
N GLY A 55 -7.29 14.29 15.12
CA GLY A 55 -6.52 14.67 13.94
C GLY A 55 -5.13 14.05 13.86
N GLY A 56 -4.85 12.99 14.62
CA GLY A 56 -3.55 12.32 14.62
C GLY A 56 -3.48 11.09 13.71
N LEU A 57 -2.27 10.53 13.64
CA LEU A 57 -1.95 9.28 12.95
C LEU A 57 -1.27 8.30 13.91
N CYS A 58 -1.54 7.01 13.74
CA CYS A 58 -0.91 5.95 14.52
C CYS A 58 0.45 5.58 13.93
N VAL A 59 1.54 5.92 14.63
CA VAL A 59 2.93 5.64 14.22
C VAL A 59 3.73 5.08 15.41
N GLN A 60 4.91 4.52 15.15
CA GLN A 60 5.81 4.18 16.28
C GLN A 60 6.16 5.43 17.07
N GLU A 61 6.25 5.32 18.40
CA GLU A 61 6.59 6.46 19.27
C GLU A 61 7.93 7.12 18.87
N ALA A 62 8.89 6.34 18.34
CA ALA A 62 10.17 6.83 17.84
C ALA A 62 10.08 7.64 16.52
N ASP A 63 8.99 7.48 15.77
CA ASP A 63 8.72 8.19 14.51
C ASP A 63 7.77 9.39 14.71
N CYS A 64 7.52 9.80 15.95
CA CYS A 64 6.64 10.91 16.27
C CYS A 64 7.42 12.17 16.69
N ILE A 65 7.19 13.30 16.00
CA ILE A 65 7.76 14.59 16.40
C ILE A 65 6.91 15.21 17.51
N GLU A 66 5.59 15.24 17.31
CA GLU A 66 4.65 15.85 18.25
C GLU A 66 3.58 14.83 18.68
N PRO A 67 3.72 14.22 19.87
CA PRO A 67 2.74 13.25 20.36
C PRO A 67 1.45 13.93 20.81
N THR A 68 0.34 13.20 20.77
CA THR A 68 -0.93 13.71 21.30
C THR A 68 -0.90 13.84 22.83
N SER A 69 -1.70 14.76 23.38
CA SER A 69 -1.78 14.95 24.84
C SER A 69 -2.30 13.72 25.59
N ASN A 70 -3.21 12.97 24.97
CA ASN A 70 -3.71 11.70 25.50
C ASN A 70 -2.91 10.54 24.89
N LYS A 71 -2.58 9.53 25.72
CA LYS A 71 -1.91 8.30 25.30
C LYS A 71 -2.89 7.16 25.06
N GLY A 72 -2.45 6.11 24.37
CA GLY A 72 -3.21 4.89 24.14
C GLY A 72 -4.35 5.06 23.13
N LEU A 73 -4.28 6.07 22.26
CA LEU A 73 -5.32 6.34 21.27
C LEU A 73 -5.29 5.39 20.06
N CYS A 74 -4.27 4.54 19.98
CA CYS A 74 -4.05 3.52 18.95
C CYS A 74 -4.12 2.08 19.52
N PRO A 75 -5.24 1.65 20.14
CA PRO A 75 -5.35 0.34 20.78
C PRO A 75 -5.12 -0.86 19.85
N THR A 76 -5.46 -0.74 18.56
CA THR A 76 -5.32 -1.85 17.60
C THR A 76 -3.85 -2.24 17.41
N SER A 77 -2.95 -1.26 17.53
CA SER A 77 -1.49 -1.43 17.37
C SER A 77 -0.71 -1.26 18.67
N ALA A 78 -1.37 -1.23 19.83
CA ALA A 78 -0.72 -0.92 21.12
C ALA A 78 0.43 -1.88 21.48
N GLY A 79 0.35 -3.15 21.06
CA GLY A 79 1.41 -4.14 21.26
C GLY A 79 2.69 -3.89 20.43
N LEU A 80 2.68 -2.92 19.52
CA LEU A 80 3.78 -2.62 18.59
C LEU A 80 4.54 -1.34 18.96
N GLY A 81 4.29 -0.76 20.15
CA GLY A 81 4.91 0.51 20.55
C GLY A 81 4.42 1.70 19.72
N VAL A 82 3.17 1.62 19.24
CA VAL A 82 2.51 2.64 18.42
C VAL A 82 1.73 3.58 19.33
N GLU A 83 1.83 4.87 19.03
CA GLU A 83 1.09 5.93 19.70
C GLU A 83 0.50 6.91 18.67
N CYS A 84 -0.47 7.71 19.10
CA CYS A 84 -1.05 8.74 18.25
C CYS A 84 -0.16 9.98 18.17
N CYS A 85 0.05 10.48 16.96
CA CYS A 85 0.97 11.56 16.65
C CYS A 85 0.35 12.63 15.77
N TYR A 86 0.67 13.91 16.02
CA TYR A 86 0.24 15.04 15.19
C TYR A 86 1.19 15.31 14.04
N GLU A 87 2.50 15.22 14.27
CA GLU A 87 3.52 15.58 13.27
C GLU A 87 4.54 14.45 13.06
N LEU A 88 4.75 14.11 11.79
CA LEU A 88 5.70 13.09 11.36
C LEU A 88 6.99 13.76 10.84
N PRO A 89 8.17 13.13 11.06
CA PRO A 89 9.39 13.58 10.44
C PRO A 89 9.36 13.35 8.94
N VAL A 90 9.88 14.32 8.19
CA VAL A 90 10.09 14.18 6.75
C VAL A 90 11.39 13.41 6.49
N ARG A 91 11.28 12.17 6.00
CA ARG A 91 12.43 11.32 5.65
C ARG A 91 12.59 11.18 4.14
N PRO A 92 13.79 10.82 3.64
CA PRO A 92 13.96 10.43 2.25
C PRO A 92 13.00 9.29 1.90
N ALA A 93 12.16 9.49 0.87
CA ALA A 93 11.14 8.54 0.45
C ALA A 93 10.71 8.81 -1.00
N PRO A 94 10.03 7.86 -1.68
CA PRO A 94 9.38 8.11 -2.96
C PRO A 94 8.48 9.34 -2.93
N CYS A 95 8.43 10.09 -4.02
CA CYS A 95 7.75 11.38 -4.05
C CYS A 95 6.25 11.28 -3.79
N ALA A 96 5.63 10.16 -4.19
CA ALA A 96 4.23 9.86 -3.90
C ALA A 96 3.94 9.77 -2.39
N GLU A 97 4.88 9.27 -1.57
CA GLU A 97 4.73 9.21 -0.11
C GLU A 97 4.76 10.60 0.53
N HIS A 98 5.31 11.59 -0.17
CA HIS A 98 5.25 12.99 0.24
C HIS A 98 3.98 13.69 -0.26
N LEU A 99 3.04 12.97 -0.88
CA LEU A 99 1.87 13.52 -1.58
C LEU A 99 2.29 14.52 -2.66
N GLY A 100 3.41 14.24 -3.32
CA GLY A 100 4.03 15.09 -4.30
C GLY A 100 4.10 14.50 -5.70
N GLN A 101 4.63 15.31 -6.60
CA GLN A 101 4.96 14.93 -7.97
C GLN A 101 6.39 15.37 -8.31
N CYS A 102 7.09 14.56 -9.10
CA CYS A 102 8.38 14.94 -9.66
C CYS A 102 8.18 16.03 -10.72
N MET A 103 8.80 17.18 -10.49
CA MET A 103 8.71 18.37 -11.34
C MET A 103 10.11 19.00 -11.50
N ASP A 104 10.30 19.80 -12.54
CA ASP A 104 11.61 20.44 -12.77
C ASP A 104 11.96 21.47 -11.69
N ARG A 105 10.93 22.09 -11.08
CA ARG A 105 11.07 23.05 -9.99
C ARG A 105 9.74 23.31 -9.27
N CYS A 106 9.83 23.72 -8.01
CA CYS A 106 8.75 24.36 -7.25
C CYS A 106 9.33 25.32 -6.20
N HIS A 107 8.45 26.06 -5.52
CA HIS A 107 8.86 26.93 -4.43
C HIS A 107 9.57 26.12 -3.33
N GLN A 108 10.62 26.68 -2.70
CA GLN A 108 11.48 25.96 -1.77
C GLN A 108 10.71 25.28 -0.61
N ARG A 109 9.62 25.90 -0.14
CA ARG A 109 8.76 25.36 0.92
C ARG A 109 8.02 24.07 0.53
N LEU A 110 7.83 23.83 -0.77
CA LEU A 110 7.14 22.66 -1.31
C LEU A 110 8.11 21.52 -1.64
N LEU A 111 9.43 21.76 -1.56
CA LEU A 111 10.43 20.73 -1.83
C LEU A 111 10.40 19.66 -0.73
N ARG A 112 10.53 18.40 -1.15
CA ARG A 112 10.67 17.24 -0.27
C ARG A 112 11.80 16.33 -0.74
N PRO A 113 12.39 15.54 0.18
CA PRO A 113 13.45 14.60 -0.17
C PRO A 113 12.88 13.36 -0.89
N GLY A 114 12.59 13.53 -2.19
CA GLY A 114 12.17 12.45 -3.10
C GLY A 114 13.33 11.57 -3.51
N THR A 115 13.20 10.24 -3.43
CA THR A 115 14.25 9.28 -3.82
C THR A 115 14.10 8.71 -5.23
N ASP A 116 12.98 9.01 -5.91
CA ASP A 116 12.57 8.41 -7.18
C ASP A 116 12.46 9.41 -8.35
N CYS A 117 12.67 10.71 -8.11
CA CYS A 117 12.69 11.70 -9.17
C CYS A 117 13.97 11.59 -10.03
N GLN A 118 13.78 11.53 -11.35
CA GLN A 118 14.85 11.32 -12.32
C GLN A 118 15.15 12.60 -13.11
N ASN A 119 16.20 12.59 -13.94
CA ASN A 119 16.52 13.68 -14.87
C ASN A 119 16.71 15.07 -14.21
N GLY A 120 17.18 15.09 -12.95
CA GLY A 120 17.36 16.32 -12.18
C GLY A 120 16.07 16.95 -11.65
N GLN A 121 14.93 16.25 -11.77
CA GLN A 121 13.68 16.69 -11.17
C GLN A 121 13.72 16.62 -9.65
N VAL A 122 12.86 17.41 -9.02
CA VAL A 122 12.69 17.50 -7.58
C VAL A 122 11.29 17.08 -7.19
N CYS A 123 11.13 16.54 -5.98
CA CYS A 123 9.81 16.21 -5.46
C CYS A 123 9.11 17.45 -4.91
N CYS A 124 7.93 17.73 -5.46
CA CYS A 124 7.13 18.90 -5.14
C CYS A 124 5.79 18.48 -4.56
N VAL A 125 5.48 18.87 -3.33
CA VAL A 125 4.19 18.60 -2.68
C VAL A 125 3.08 19.36 -3.38
N LEU A 126 1.97 18.67 -3.64
CA LEU A 126 0.76 19.25 -4.20
C LEU A 126 -0.16 19.65 -3.04
N ILE A 127 -0.35 20.95 -2.84
CA ILE A 127 -1.26 21.55 -1.84
C ILE A 127 -2.55 22.02 -2.48
#